data_AF-A0A2J8PF34-F1
#
_entry.id   AF-A0A2J8PF34-F1
#
_cell.length_a   1.000
_cell.length_b   1.000
_cell.length_c   1.000
_cell.angle_alpha   90.00
_cell.angle_beta   90.00
_cell.angle_gamma   90.00
#
_symmetry.space_group_name_H-M   'P 1'
#
loop_
_entity.id
_entity.type
_entity.pdbx_description
1 polymer ?
#
loop_
_entity_poly.entity_id
_entity_poly.type
_entity_poly.pdbx_seq_one_letter_code
_entity_poly.pdbx_strand_id
1 'polypeptide(L)'
;MSVKWTSVILLIQLSFCFSSGNCGKVLVWAAEYSHWMNIKTILDELIQRGHEVTVLASSASILFDPNNSSALKIEIYPTSVTKTELENFIMQQIKRWSDLPKDTFWLYFSQVQEIMSLFGDITRKFCKDVVSNKKFMKKVQESRFDVIFADAIFPCSELLAELFNIPFVYSLSFSPGYTFEKHSGGFIFPPSYVPVVMSELTDQMTFMERVKNMIYVLYFDFWFEIFDMKKWDQFYSEVLGRPTTLSETMGKADVWLIRNSWNFQFPYPLLPNVDFVGGLHCKPAKPLPKEMEDFVQSSGENGVVVFSLGSMVSNMTEERANVIASALAQIPQKI
;
A
#
# COMPACT_ATOMS: atom_id res chain seq x y z
N MET A 1 -30.30 -53.44 2.97
CA MET A 1 -28.92 -53.06 2.57
C MET A 1 -28.85 -51.85 1.62
N SER A 2 -29.86 -51.59 0.77
CA SER A 2 -29.86 -50.51 -0.22
C SER A 2 -29.73 -49.07 0.34
N VAL A 3 -30.46 -48.73 1.42
CA VAL A 3 -30.50 -47.36 1.97
C VAL A 3 -29.15 -46.88 2.53
N LYS A 4 -28.31 -47.79 3.03
CA LYS A 4 -26.98 -47.43 3.55
C LYS A 4 -26.02 -46.99 2.44
N TRP A 5 -26.12 -47.61 1.26
CA TRP A 5 -25.28 -47.27 0.11
C TRP A 5 -25.66 -45.93 -0.51
N THR A 6 -26.96 -45.62 -0.59
CA THR A 6 -27.43 -44.31 -1.06
C THR A 6 -26.98 -43.17 -0.15
N SER A 7 -26.98 -43.36 1.17
CA SER A 7 -26.47 -42.36 2.12
C SER A 7 -24.96 -42.15 2.01
N VAL A 8 -24.19 -43.22 1.77
CA VAL A 8 -22.74 -43.13 1.56
C VAL A 8 -22.41 -42.37 0.27
N ILE A 9 -23.12 -42.65 -0.82
CA ILE A 9 -22.92 -41.94 -2.10
C ILE A 9 -23.27 -40.45 -1.97
N LEU A 10 -24.35 -40.12 -1.24
CA LEU A 10 -24.73 -38.74 -0.95
C LEU A 10 -23.69 -38.01 -0.09
N LEU A 11 -23.12 -38.67 0.93
CA LEU A 11 -22.03 -38.10 1.74
C LEU A 11 -20.77 -37.87 0.93
N ILE A 12 -20.42 -38.78 0.02
CA ILE A 12 -19.29 -38.64 -0.90
C ILE A 12 -19.53 -37.46 -1.86
N GLN A 13 -20.72 -37.34 -2.45
CA GLN A 13 -21.06 -36.19 -3.29
C GLN A 13 -21.05 -34.88 -2.50
N LEU A 14 -21.55 -34.86 -1.27
CA LEU A 14 -21.45 -33.69 -0.39
C LEU A 14 -19.98 -33.34 -0.09
N SER A 15 -19.08 -34.31 0.11
CA SER A 15 -17.64 -34.03 0.27
C SER A 15 -16.95 -33.52 -0.99
N PHE A 16 -17.51 -33.77 -2.19
CA PHE A 16 -17.03 -33.17 -3.44
C PHE A 16 -17.69 -31.79 -3.74
N CYS A 17 -18.91 -31.55 -3.26
CA CYS A 17 -19.58 -30.25 -3.32
C CYS A 17 -19.04 -29.26 -2.27
N PHE A 18 -18.61 -29.78 -1.12
CA PHE A 18 -17.87 -29.05 -0.09
C PHE A 18 -16.41 -29.46 -0.20
N SER A 19 -15.70 -28.92 -1.19
CA SER A 19 -14.24 -28.83 -1.06
C SER A 19 -13.98 -28.12 0.27
N SER A 20 -13.34 -28.79 1.23
CA SER A 20 -12.67 -28.08 2.32
C SER A 20 -11.72 -27.11 1.62
N GLY A 21 -12.07 -25.83 1.57
CA GLY A 21 -11.18 -24.83 0.97
C GLY A 21 -9.85 -24.96 1.69
N ASN A 22 -8.80 -25.37 0.97
CA ASN A 22 -7.48 -25.40 1.57
C ASN A 22 -7.12 -23.95 1.86
N CYS A 23 -7.14 -23.62 3.15
CA CYS A 23 -6.82 -22.29 3.63
C CYS A 23 -5.32 -22.09 3.45
N GLY A 24 -4.94 -21.31 2.43
CA GLY A 24 -3.54 -20.97 2.18
C GLY A 24 -2.91 -20.16 3.31
N LYS A 25 -1.59 -20.29 3.46
CA LYS A 25 -0.75 -19.52 4.36
C LYS A 25 -0.20 -18.30 3.65
N VAL A 26 -0.55 -17.12 4.15
CA VAL A 26 -0.19 -15.83 3.57
C VAL A 26 0.88 -15.17 4.42
N LEU A 27 2.03 -14.87 3.80
CA LEU A 27 3.07 -14.04 4.41
C LEU A 27 2.85 -12.59 4.02
N VAL A 28 2.98 -11.65 4.96
CA VAL A 28 2.80 -10.23 4.69
C VAL A 28 4.02 -9.46 5.16
N TRP A 29 4.58 -8.62 4.30
CA TRP A 29 5.57 -7.63 4.73
C TRP A 29 4.85 -6.40 5.31
N ALA A 30 5.13 -6.08 6.57
CA ALA A 30 4.45 -4.97 7.23
C ALA A 30 4.71 -3.63 6.52
N ALA A 31 3.63 -2.88 6.32
CA ALA A 31 3.66 -1.46 5.98
C ALA A 31 3.36 -0.61 7.24
N GLU A 32 3.40 0.72 7.08
CA GLU A 32 3.09 1.66 8.18
C GLU A 32 1.91 2.58 7.81
N TYR A 33 1.28 3.20 8.81
CA TYR A 33 0.17 4.16 8.69
C TYR A 33 -0.96 3.75 7.71
N SER A 34 -1.28 4.59 6.73
CA SER A 34 -2.39 4.39 5.80
C SER A 34 -2.19 3.16 4.92
N HIS A 35 -0.95 2.81 4.58
CA HIS A 35 -0.64 1.60 3.82
C HIS A 35 -0.99 0.34 4.64
N TRP A 36 -0.64 0.34 5.93
CA TRP A 36 -1.05 -0.73 6.84
C TRP A 36 -2.57 -0.83 6.96
N MET A 37 -3.28 0.29 7.11
CA MET A 37 -4.75 0.28 7.18
C MET A 37 -5.37 -0.37 5.94
N ASN A 38 -4.86 -0.06 4.74
CA ASN A 38 -5.31 -0.67 3.49
C ASN A 38 -5.06 -2.18 3.43
N ILE A 39 -3.83 -2.61 3.74
CA ILE A 39 -3.47 -4.02 3.75
C ILE A 39 -4.31 -4.77 4.78
N LYS A 40 -4.43 -4.23 6.00
CA LYS A 40 -5.15 -4.87 7.10
C LYS A 40 -6.60 -5.23 6.73
N THR A 41 -7.29 -4.38 5.98
CA THR A 41 -8.66 -4.68 5.53
C THR A 41 -8.72 -5.94 4.66
N ILE A 42 -7.72 -6.17 3.80
CA ILE A 42 -7.62 -7.40 3.01
C ILE A 42 -7.25 -8.58 3.90
N LEU A 43 -6.32 -8.40 4.85
CA LEU A 43 -5.91 -9.47 5.76
C LEU A 43 -7.05 -9.95 6.67
N ASP A 44 -7.87 -9.03 7.20
CA ASP A 44 -9.02 -9.37 8.03
C ASP A 44 -10.00 -10.28 7.27
N GLU A 45 -10.21 -10.00 5.98
CA GLU A 45 -11.07 -10.79 5.11
C GLU A 45 -10.45 -12.15 4.75
N LEU A 46 -9.13 -12.22 4.53
CA LEU A 46 -8.43 -13.49 4.33
C LEU A 46 -8.57 -14.40 5.56
N ILE A 47 -8.40 -13.83 6.77
CA ILE A 47 -8.62 -14.57 8.03
C ILE A 47 -10.06 -15.03 8.14
N GLN A 48 -11.04 -14.17 7.82
CA GLN A 48 -12.46 -14.54 7.86
C GLN A 48 -12.78 -15.70 6.91
N ARG A 49 -12.08 -15.79 5.78
CA ARG A 49 -12.16 -16.91 4.82
C ARG A 49 -11.34 -18.14 5.22
N GLY A 50 -10.66 -18.09 6.37
CA GLY A 50 -9.96 -19.21 6.99
C GLY A 50 -8.45 -19.26 6.73
N HIS A 51 -7.89 -18.34 5.94
CA HIS A 51 -6.45 -18.30 5.63
C HIS A 51 -5.59 -18.01 6.88
N GLU A 52 -4.43 -18.66 6.99
CA GLU A 52 -3.43 -18.34 8.03
C GLU A 52 -2.60 -17.15 7.56
N VAL A 53 -2.76 -16.00 8.20
CA VAL A 53 -2.01 -14.79 7.87
C VAL A 53 -0.90 -14.55 8.90
N THR A 54 0.35 -14.47 8.43
CA THR A 54 1.51 -14.08 9.24
C THR A 54 2.14 -12.80 8.72
N VAL A 55 2.32 -11.82 9.60
CA VAL A 55 2.86 -10.50 9.28
C VAL A 55 4.27 -10.38 9.81
N LEU A 56 5.23 -10.09 8.94
CA LEU A 56 6.60 -9.78 9.30
C LEU A 56 6.71 -8.30 9.64
N ALA A 57 6.89 -7.99 10.91
CA ALA A 57 7.02 -6.62 11.41
C ALA A 57 8.42 -6.40 11.99
N SER A 58 8.96 -5.21 11.79
CA SER A 58 10.22 -4.84 12.45
C SER A 58 9.96 -4.59 13.94
N SER A 59 10.97 -4.76 14.79
CA SER A 59 10.90 -4.32 16.19
C SER A 59 10.72 -2.81 16.34
N ALA A 60 10.89 -2.02 15.27
CA ALA A 60 10.67 -0.59 15.21
C ALA A 60 9.24 -0.20 14.80
N SER A 61 8.42 -1.14 14.32
CA SER A 61 7.15 -0.80 13.69
C SER A 61 6.17 -0.13 14.67
N ILE A 62 5.44 0.87 14.17
CA ILE A 62 4.74 1.83 15.03
C ILE A 62 3.36 1.31 15.42
N LEU A 63 2.70 0.63 14.47
CA LEU A 63 1.28 0.25 14.55
C LEU A 63 1.00 -1.12 15.17
N PHE A 64 2.03 -1.92 15.43
CA PHE A 64 1.88 -3.22 16.06
C PHE A 64 2.07 -3.05 17.57
N ASP A 65 0.96 -2.99 18.29
CA ASP A 65 0.96 -3.18 19.74
C ASP A 65 0.87 -4.69 20.02
N PRO A 66 1.91 -5.31 20.62
CA PRO A 66 1.88 -6.73 20.97
C PRO A 66 0.75 -7.08 21.96
N ASN A 67 0.23 -6.10 22.70
CA ASN A 67 -0.85 -6.29 23.67
C ASN A 67 -2.25 -6.22 23.04
N ASN A 68 -2.36 -5.80 21.78
CA ASN A 68 -3.64 -5.75 21.11
C ASN A 68 -3.91 -7.11 20.47
N SER A 69 -4.87 -7.85 21.05
CA SER A 69 -5.31 -9.19 20.65
C SER A 69 -5.96 -9.18 19.26
N SER A 70 -5.19 -8.91 18.21
CA SER A 70 -5.63 -9.08 16.84
C SER A 70 -5.52 -10.55 16.43
N ALA A 71 -6.42 -11.02 15.56
CA ALA A 71 -6.36 -12.36 14.98
C ALA A 71 -5.13 -12.57 14.07
N LEU A 72 -4.32 -11.53 13.86
CA LEU A 72 -3.12 -11.56 13.03
C LEU A 72 -1.95 -12.13 13.82
N LYS A 73 -1.31 -13.16 13.26
CA LYS A 73 -0.04 -13.66 13.78
C LYS A 73 1.07 -12.72 13.34
N ILE A 74 1.73 -12.08 14.29
CA ILE A 74 2.81 -11.13 14.02
C ILE A 74 4.15 -11.78 14.39
N GLU A 75 5.07 -11.81 13.44
CA GLU A 75 6.43 -12.30 13.58
C GLU A 75 7.39 -11.11 13.57
N ILE A 76 7.91 -10.77 14.75
CA ILE A 76 8.79 -9.61 14.93
C ILE A 76 10.23 -10.01 14.63
N TYR A 77 10.89 -9.29 13.71
CA TYR A 77 12.33 -9.40 13.49
C TYR A 77 13.09 -8.23 14.14
N PRO A 78 14.28 -8.48 14.69
CA PRO A 78 15.09 -7.41 15.28
C PRO A 78 15.68 -6.52 14.20
N THR A 79 15.70 -5.21 14.45
CA THR A 79 16.44 -4.22 13.66
C THR A 79 17.19 -3.28 14.59
N SER A 80 18.25 -2.63 14.09
CA SER A 80 18.99 -1.63 14.86
C SER A 80 18.26 -0.27 14.95
N VAL A 81 17.19 -0.06 14.18
CA VAL A 81 16.37 1.15 14.26
C VAL A 81 15.39 0.98 15.42
N THR A 82 15.28 1.99 16.26
CA THR A 82 14.29 2.02 17.33
C THR A 82 12.94 2.53 16.84
N LYS A 83 11.86 2.18 17.53
CA LYS A 83 10.51 2.68 17.21
C LYS A 83 10.45 4.21 17.16
N THR A 84 11.08 4.88 18.13
CA THR A 84 11.13 6.35 18.20
C THR A 84 11.92 6.96 17.05
N GLU A 85 13.03 6.34 16.63
CA GLU A 85 13.78 6.81 15.45
C GLU A 85 12.95 6.69 14.16
N LEU A 86 12.25 5.57 13.98
CA LEU A 86 11.38 5.37 12.83
C LEU A 86 10.21 6.37 12.81
N GLU A 87 9.56 6.57 13.96
CA GLU A 87 8.46 7.53 14.11
C GLU A 87 8.93 8.97 13.83
N ASN A 88 10.03 9.40 14.44
CA ASN A 88 10.60 10.72 14.20
C ASN A 88 10.99 10.92 12.73
N PHE A 89 11.59 9.91 12.11
CA PHE A 89 11.94 9.95 10.70
C PHE A 89 10.69 10.16 9.83
N ILE A 90 9.66 9.33 10.02
CA ILE A 90 8.42 9.40 9.23
C ILE A 90 7.75 10.76 9.43
N MET A 91 7.61 11.23 10.67
CA MET A 91 7.02 12.54 10.96
C MET A 91 7.81 13.69 10.34
N GLN A 92 9.14 13.63 10.36
CA GLN A 92 9.99 14.63 9.72
C GLN A 92 9.79 14.66 8.21
N GLN A 93 9.72 13.50 7.56
CA GLN A 93 9.51 13.41 6.11
C GLN A 93 8.10 13.88 5.72
N ILE A 94 7.08 13.54 6.49
CA ILE A 94 5.70 14.02 6.27
C ILE A 94 5.63 15.54 6.38
N LYS A 95 6.24 16.11 7.41
CA LYS A 95 6.32 17.56 7.58
C LYS A 95 7.03 18.21 6.40
N ARG A 96 8.20 17.67 6.04
CA ARG A 96 8.97 18.14 4.89
C ARG A 96 8.15 18.13 3.61
N TRP A 97 7.42 17.05 3.32
CA TRP A 97 6.54 16.95 2.15
C TRP A 97 5.39 17.98 2.22
N SER A 98 4.73 18.08 3.37
CA SER A 98 3.57 18.97 3.56
C SER A 98 3.91 20.45 3.37
N ASP A 99 5.13 20.85 3.71
CA ASP A 99 5.61 22.23 3.58
C ASP A 99 6.30 22.50 2.22
N LEU A 100 6.31 21.54 1.28
CA LEU A 100 6.92 21.74 -0.05
C LEU A 100 6.15 22.79 -0.87
N PRO A 101 6.82 23.83 -1.39
CA PRO A 101 6.23 24.71 -2.39
C PRO A 101 5.89 23.91 -3.66
N LYS A 102 4.66 24.05 -4.15
CA LYS A 102 4.18 23.39 -5.38
C LYS A 102 4.38 24.25 -6.64
N ASP A 103 4.96 25.45 -6.47
CA ASP A 103 5.02 26.47 -7.51
C ASP A 103 5.92 26.07 -8.70
N THR A 104 6.85 25.14 -8.48
CA THR A 104 7.76 24.65 -9.52
C THR A 104 7.82 23.12 -9.51
N PHE A 105 7.38 22.50 -10.62
CA PHE A 105 7.38 21.05 -10.82
C PHE A 105 8.73 20.39 -10.50
N TRP A 106 9.84 20.92 -11.04
CA TRP A 106 11.18 20.35 -10.89
C TRP A 106 11.67 20.38 -9.44
N LEU A 107 11.49 21.51 -8.76
CA LEU A 107 11.92 21.69 -7.37
C LEU A 107 11.06 20.84 -6.42
N TYR A 108 9.78 20.69 -6.73
CA TYR A 108 8.88 19.81 -6.00
C TYR A 108 9.35 18.35 -6.11
N PHE A 109 9.50 17.84 -7.34
CA PHE A 109 9.85 16.43 -7.53
C PHE A 109 11.30 16.08 -7.18
N SER A 110 12.25 17.02 -7.25
CA SER A 110 13.60 16.79 -6.71
C SER A 110 13.58 16.56 -5.20
N GLN A 111 12.72 17.28 -4.47
CA GLN A 111 12.57 17.09 -3.02
C GLN A 111 11.78 15.82 -2.69
N VAL A 112 10.74 15.49 -3.47
CA VAL A 112 10.04 14.21 -3.36
C VAL A 112 11.02 13.04 -3.58
N GLN A 113 11.88 13.12 -4.60
CA GLN A 113 12.92 12.13 -4.85
C GLN A 113 13.87 11.97 -3.65
N GLU A 114 14.32 13.07 -3.04
CA GLU A 114 15.19 12.99 -1.85
C GLU A 114 14.48 12.33 -0.66
N ILE A 115 13.22 12.68 -0.41
CA ILE A 115 12.39 12.07 0.65
C ILE A 115 12.23 10.57 0.40
N MET A 116 11.88 10.19 -0.83
CA MET A 116 11.68 8.79 -1.19
C MET A 116 12.99 8.01 -1.15
N SER A 117 14.12 8.59 -1.54
CA SER A 117 15.45 7.99 -1.43
C SER A 117 15.82 7.68 0.02
N LEU A 118 15.60 8.61 0.95
CA LEU A 118 15.83 8.39 2.39
C LEU A 118 14.93 7.29 2.95
N PHE A 119 13.66 7.26 2.53
CA PHE A 119 12.73 6.18 2.90
C PHE A 119 13.19 4.83 2.33
N GLY A 120 13.69 4.82 1.09
CA GLY A 120 14.31 3.67 0.44
C GLY A 120 15.53 3.13 1.20
N ASP A 121 16.35 4.01 1.77
CA ASP A 121 17.52 3.60 2.57
C ASP A 121 17.11 2.89 3.87
N ILE A 122 16.07 3.37 4.56
CA ILE A 122 15.55 2.74 5.79
C ILE A 122 14.86 1.40 5.48
N THR A 123 14.02 1.35 4.47
CA THR A 123 13.34 0.10 4.07
C THR A 123 14.33 -0.95 3.58
N ARG A 124 15.39 -0.55 2.83
CA ARG A 124 16.50 -1.46 2.46
C ARG A 124 17.21 -2.01 3.67
N LYS A 125 17.43 -1.19 4.70
CA LYS A 125 18.04 -1.64 5.97
C LYS A 125 17.19 -2.71 6.64
N PHE A 126 15.88 -2.54 6.72
CA PHE A 126 14.98 -3.57 7.25
C PHE A 126 15.03 -4.87 6.45
N CYS A 127 15.02 -4.77 5.12
CA CYS A 127 15.15 -5.96 4.28
C CYS A 127 16.49 -6.68 4.52
N LYS A 128 17.59 -5.92 4.63
CA LYS A 128 18.91 -6.46 4.94
C LYS A 128 18.96 -7.14 6.30
N ASP A 129 18.36 -6.56 7.33
CA ASP A 129 18.32 -7.13 8.68
C ASP A 129 17.59 -8.50 8.68
N VAL A 130 16.51 -8.63 7.92
CA VAL A 130 15.77 -9.89 7.74
C VAL A 130 16.60 -10.92 6.99
N VAL A 131 17.07 -10.59 5.78
CA VAL A 131 17.79 -11.53 4.90
C VAL A 131 19.11 -12.00 5.53
N SER A 132 19.79 -11.12 6.27
CA SER A 132 21.05 -11.45 6.96
C SER A 132 20.82 -12.38 8.17
N ASN A 133 19.62 -12.39 8.74
CA ASN A 133 19.27 -13.23 9.87
C ASN A 133 18.89 -14.65 9.42
N LYS A 134 19.90 -15.49 9.21
CA LYS A 134 19.74 -16.89 8.75
C LYS A 134 18.76 -17.71 9.59
N LYS A 135 18.74 -17.50 10.92
CA LYS A 135 17.82 -18.22 11.82
C LYS A 135 16.37 -17.81 11.55
N PHE A 136 16.12 -16.52 11.39
CA PHE A 136 14.80 -15.99 11.08
C PHE A 136 14.35 -16.42 9.68
N MET A 137 15.20 -16.26 8.66
CA MET A 137 14.92 -16.71 7.29
C MET A 137 14.55 -18.20 7.23
N LYS A 138 15.31 -19.04 7.93
CA LYS A 138 15.02 -20.48 8.02
C LYS A 138 13.66 -20.74 8.68
N LYS A 139 13.33 -20.04 9.78
CA LYS A 139 12.01 -20.15 10.45
C LYS A 139 10.86 -19.77 9.50
N VAL A 140 11.01 -18.66 8.76
CA VAL A 140 9.99 -18.20 7.81
C VAL A 140 9.83 -19.21 6.66
N GLN A 141 10.93 -19.70 6.11
CA GLN A 141 10.91 -20.71 5.05
C GLN A 141 10.27 -22.04 5.50
N GLU A 142 10.61 -22.52 6.69
CA GLU A 142 10.05 -23.76 7.27
C GLU A 142 8.54 -23.66 7.55
N SER A 143 8.00 -22.44 7.66
CA SER A 143 6.55 -22.22 7.82
C SER A 143 5.74 -22.55 6.55
N ARG A 144 6.41 -22.65 5.39
CA ARG A 144 5.85 -23.02 4.08
C ARG A 144 4.63 -22.17 3.71
N PHE A 145 4.85 -20.87 3.53
CA PHE A 145 3.83 -19.96 3.02
C PHE A 145 3.52 -20.27 1.56
N ASP A 146 2.26 -20.11 1.17
CA ASP A 146 1.79 -20.37 -0.20
C ASP A 146 1.88 -19.13 -1.08
N VAL A 147 1.78 -17.93 -0.50
CA VAL A 147 1.83 -16.64 -1.21
C VAL A 147 2.33 -15.53 -0.30
N ILE A 148 3.02 -14.54 -0.88
CA ILE A 148 3.33 -13.27 -0.20
C ILE A 148 2.36 -12.19 -0.65
N PHE A 149 1.76 -11.46 0.30
CA PHE A 149 1.00 -10.26 0.03
C PHE A 149 1.80 -9.02 0.44
N ALA A 150 1.96 -8.08 -0.49
CA ALA A 150 2.94 -7.00 -0.36
C ALA A 150 2.38 -5.64 -0.77
N ASP A 151 2.87 -4.57 -0.16
CA ASP A 151 2.68 -3.21 -0.70
C ASP A 151 3.90 -2.84 -1.54
N ALA A 152 3.70 -2.49 -2.82
CA ALA A 152 4.78 -2.21 -3.74
C ALA A 152 5.64 -0.98 -3.35
N ILE A 153 5.15 -0.11 -2.46
CA ILE A 153 5.93 1.03 -1.92
C ILE A 153 6.95 0.59 -0.86
N PHE A 154 6.84 -0.63 -0.31
CA PHE A 154 7.75 -1.17 0.70
C PHE A 154 8.49 -2.41 0.14
N PRO A 155 9.58 -2.23 -0.63
CA PRO A 155 10.31 -3.35 -1.23
C PRO A 155 10.92 -4.26 -0.17
N CYS A 156 10.99 -5.55 -0.52
CA CYS A 156 11.67 -6.68 0.14
C CYS A 156 10.85 -7.96 -0.10
N SER A 157 9.53 -7.82 -0.25
CA SER A 157 8.60 -8.94 -0.37
C SER A 157 8.91 -9.80 -1.60
N GLU A 158 9.18 -9.16 -2.72
CA GLU A 158 9.59 -9.79 -3.98
C GLU A 158 10.95 -10.50 -3.86
N LEU A 159 11.88 -9.96 -3.06
CA LEU A 159 13.14 -10.65 -2.77
C LEU A 159 12.90 -11.91 -1.92
N LEU A 160 12.01 -11.83 -0.92
CA LEU A 160 11.60 -13.00 -0.13
C LEU A 160 10.87 -14.03 -1.00
N ALA A 161 10.03 -13.59 -1.93
CA ALA A 161 9.32 -14.45 -2.89
C ALA A 161 10.32 -15.22 -3.76
N GLU A 162 11.35 -14.56 -4.28
CA GLU A 162 12.45 -15.21 -5.02
C GLU A 162 13.23 -16.21 -4.16
N LEU A 163 13.57 -15.85 -2.92
CA LEU A 163 14.34 -16.71 -2.01
C LEU A 163 13.55 -17.95 -1.57
N PHE A 164 12.24 -17.83 -1.40
CA PHE A 164 11.37 -18.93 -1.00
C PHE A 164 10.73 -19.66 -2.19
N ASN A 165 10.87 -19.12 -3.40
CA ASN A 165 10.28 -19.63 -4.64
C ASN A 165 8.76 -19.81 -4.52
N ILE A 166 8.07 -18.74 -4.11
CA ILE A 166 6.61 -18.69 -3.95
C ILE A 166 6.03 -17.48 -4.68
N PRO A 167 4.76 -17.54 -5.14
CA PRO A 167 4.10 -16.41 -5.80
C PRO A 167 3.89 -15.24 -4.84
N PHE A 168 3.67 -14.06 -5.42
CA PHE A 168 3.35 -12.87 -4.65
C PHE A 168 2.38 -11.94 -5.36
N VAL A 169 1.58 -11.26 -4.53
CA VAL A 169 0.55 -10.32 -4.96
C VAL A 169 0.87 -8.95 -4.40
N TYR A 170 0.93 -7.95 -5.27
CA TYR A 170 1.09 -6.57 -4.87
C TYR A 170 -0.24 -5.89 -4.60
N SER A 171 -0.20 -4.95 -3.67
CA SER A 171 -1.16 -3.87 -3.53
C SER A 171 -0.45 -2.54 -3.75
N LEU A 172 -1.02 -1.68 -4.59
CA LEU A 172 -0.47 -0.36 -4.89
C LEU A 172 -1.60 0.65 -5.06
N SER A 173 -1.43 1.90 -4.59
CA SER A 173 -2.35 2.99 -4.96
C SER A 173 -1.88 3.66 -6.24
N PHE A 174 -0.68 4.23 -6.19
CA PHE A 174 0.11 4.71 -7.32
C PHE A 174 1.57 4.88 -6.86
N SER A 175 2.50 4.99 -7.80
CA SER A 175 3.85 5.52 -7.55
C SER A 175 4.05 6.87 -8.26
N PRO A 176 4.93 7.77 -7.78
CA PRO A 176 5.23 9.02 -8.47
C PRO A 176 5.57 8.79 -9.94
N GLY A 177 4.94 9.54 -10.84
CA GLY A 177 5.16 9.37 -12.28
C GLY A 177 4.63 8.07 -12.89
N TYR A 178 3.89 7.24 -12.13
CA TYR A 178 3.58 5.85 -12.46
C TYR A 178 4.84 4.99 -12.70
N THR A 179 5.92 5.28 -11.97
CA THR A 179 7.24 4.67 -12.17
C THR A 179 7.22 3.14 -12.04
N PHE A 180 6.71 2.60 -10.92
CA PHE A 180 6.63 1.15 -10.71
C PHE A 180 5.64 0.48 -11.64
N GLU A 181 4.49 1.11 -11.88
CA GLU A 181 3.46 0.60 -12.77
C GLU A 181 4.01 0.42 -14.19
N LYS A 182 4.71 1.42 -14.74
CA LYS A 182 5.29 1.35 -16.09
C LYS A 182 6.47 0.39 -16.16
N HIS A 183 7.48 0.60 -15.31
CA HIS A 183 8.80 -0.03 -15.46
C HIS A 183 8.88 -1.43 -14.85
N SER A 184 7.98 -1.76 -13.93
CA SER A 184 7.92 -3.07 -13.29
C SER A 184 6.60 -3.79 -13.61
N GLY A 185 5.46 -3.11 -13.47
CA GLY A 185 4.14 -3.70 -13.69
C GLY A 185 3.71 -3.84 -15.15
N GLY A 186 4.45 -3.24 -16.10
CA GLY A 186 4.15 -3.29 -17.54
C GLY A 186 2.96 -2.42 -17.98
N PHE A 187 2.47 -1.52 -17.13
CA PHE A 187 1.34 -0.66 -17.43
C PHE A 187 1.67 0.30 -18.57
N ILE A 188 0.67 0.60 -19.40
CA ILE A 188 0.80 1.52 -20.53
C ILE A 188 -0.05 2.76 -20.25
N PHE A 189 0.57 3.92 -20.13
CA PHE A 189 -0.10 5.21 -19.96
C PHE A 189 0.18 6.13 -21.16
N PRO A 190 -0.71 6.19 -22.16
CA PRO A 190 -0.48 7.01 -23.35
C PRO A 190 -0.50 8.50 -23.00
N PRO A 191 0.60 9.24 -23.20
CA PRO A 191 0.77 10.60 -22.67
C PRO A 191 -0.09 11.65 -23.40
N SER A 192 -0.75 11.26 -24.49
CA SER A 192 -1.64 12.13 -25.26
C SER A 192 -2.99 12.37 -24.59
N TYR A 193 -3.41 11.49 -23.68
CA TYR A 193 -4.68 11.59 -22.96
C TYR A 193 -4.64 11.06 -21.52
N VAL A 194 -3.57 10.38 -21.10
CA VAL A 194 -3.35 10.03 -19.69
C VAL A 194 -2.34 11.03 -19.10
N PRO A 195 -2.76 11.91 -18.18
CA PRO A 195 -1.84 12.80 -17.49
C PRO A 195 -0.98 12.01 -16.50
N VAL A 196 0.25 12.49 -16.28
CA VAL A 196 1.12 11.96 -15.23
C VAL A 196 0.46 12.14 -13.87
N VAL A 197 0.50 11.10 -13.02
CA VAL A 197 -0.03 11.22 -11.65
C VAL A 197 0.65 12.36 -10.91
N MET A 198 -0.12 13.14 -10.15
CA MET A 198 0.34 14.36 -9.45
C MET A 198 0.72 15.55 -10.36
N SER A 199 0.37 15.53 -11.66
CA SER A 199 0.63 16.67 -12.56
C SER A 199 -0.42 17.79 -12.52
N GLU A 200 -1.55 17.55 -11.86
CA GLU A 200 -2.76 18.41 -11.86
C GLU A 200 -3.42 18.58 -13.24
N LEU A 201 -2.95 17.84 -14.25
CA LEU A 201 -3.57 17.77 -15.58
C LEU A 201 -4.73 16.75 -15.59
N THR A 202 -5.62 16.89 -16.57
CA THR A 202 -6.80 16.01 -16.77
C THR A 202 -6.66 15.21 -18.07
N ASP A 203 -7.65 14.39 -18.42
CA ASP A 203 -7.75 13.73 -19.73
C ASP A 203 -8.12 14.71 -20.87
N GLN A 204 -8.63 15.89 -20.51
CA GLN A 204 -9.01 16.95 -21.44
C GLN A 204 -7.89 18.00 -21.53
N MET A 205 -6.77 17.62 -22.14
CA MET A 205 -5.61 18.52 -22.34
C MET A 205 -5.64 19.23 -23.70
N THR A 206 -5.41 20.54 -23.69
CA THR A 206 -4.99 21.32 -24.86
C THR A 206 -3.66 20.81 -25.43
N PHE A 207 -3.30 21.25 -26.63
CA PHE A 207 -2.03 20.89 -27.24
C PHE A 207 -0.82 21.26 -26.35
N MET A 208 -0.83 22.45 -25.74
CA MET A 208 0.26 22.89 -24.84
C MET A 208 0.32 22.07 -23.55
N GLU A 209 -0.83 21.69 -22.99
CA GLU A 209 -0.88 20.82 -21.82
C GLU A 209 -0.38 19.41 -22.13
N ARG A 210 -0.64 18.89 -23.35
CA ARG A 210 -0.05 17.61 -23.80
C ARG A 210 1.46 17.69 -23.94
N VAL A 211 1.98 18.80 -24.47
CA VAL A 211 3.44 19.03 -24.54
C VAL A 211 4.03 19.06 -23.12
N LYS A 212 3.37 19.77 -22.19
CA LYS A 212 3.76 19.81 -20.77
C LYS A 212 3.72 18.41 -20.13
N ASN A 213 2.67 17.63 -20.38
CA ASN A 213 2.55 16.26 -19.89
C ASN A 213 3.66 15.36 -20.44
N MET A 214 3.99 15.49 -21.73
CA MET A 214 5.08 14.73 -22.35
C MET A 214 6.44 15.07 -21.71
N ILE A 215 6.69 16.34 -21.38
CA ILE A 215 7.90 16.75 -20.65
C ILE A 215 7.96 16.08 -19.27
N TYR A 216 6.82 15.99 -18.57
CA TYR A 216 6.75 15.31 -17.27
C TYR A 216 7.01 13.81 -17.41
N VAL A 217 6.46 13.16 -18.43
CA VAL A 217 6.72 11.73 -18.72
C VAL A 217 8.20 11.49 -18.91
N LEU A 218 8.86 12.29 -19.76
CA LEU A 218 10.29 12.18 -20.01
C LEU A 218 11.12 12.39 -18.73
N TYR A 219 10.72 13.33 -17.87
CA TYR A 219 11.38 13.51 -16.57
C TYR A 219 11.29 12.24 -15.71
N PHE A 220 10.10 11.68 -15.56
CA PHE A 220 9.91 10.49 -14.73
C PHE A 220 10.56 9.23 -15.32
N ASP A 221 10.65 9.12 -16.64
CA ASP A 221 11.22 7.94 -17.29
C ASP A 221 12.76 7.94 -17.32
N PHE A 222 13.40 9.12 -17.28
CA PHE A 222 14.84 9.22 -17.48
C PHE A 222 15.61 9.90 -16.34
N TRP A 223 14.97 10.71 -15.49
CA TRP A 223 15.66 11.50 -14.46
C TRP A 223 15.17 11.22 -13.03
N PHE A 224 13.90 10.92 -12.83
CA PHE A 224 13.37 10.62 -11.51
C PHE A 224 13.74 9.20 -11.08
N GLU A 225 14.44 9.08 -9.96
CA GLU A 225 14.67 7.79 -9.31
C GLU A 225 13.89 7.75 -8.00
N ILE A 226 12.92 6.84 -7.88
CA ILE A 226 12.08 6.76 -6.67
C ILE A 226 12.90 6.40 -5.43
N PHE A 227 13.86 5.49 -5.59
CA PHE A 227 14.86 5.14 -4.59
C PHE A 227 16.23 5.25 -5.22
N ASP A 228 17.28 5.09 -4.41
CA ASP A 228 18.62 4.79 -4.95
C ASP A 228 18.61 3.38 -5.57
N MET A 229 18.17 3.29 -6.82
CA MET A 229 17.93 2.03 -7.54
C MET A 229 19.22 1.22 -7.65
N LYS A 230 20.38 1.89 -7.82
CA LYS A 230 21.69 1.23 -7.87
C LYS A 230 22.01 0.50 -6.57
N LYS A 231 21.75 1.11 -5.41
CA LYS A 231 21.95 0.44 -4.11
C LYS A 231 21.00 -0.74 -3.92
N TRP A 232 19.76 -0.64 -4.40
CA TRP A 232 18.80 -1.74 -4.34
C TRP A 232 19.19 -2.90 -5.27
N ASP A 233 19.53 -2.61 -6.52
CA ASP A 233 19.97 -3.60 -7.51
C ASP A 233 21.25 -4.31 -7.04
N GLN A 234 22.21 -3.57 -6.49
CA GLN A 234 23.41 -4.15 -5.89
C GLN A 234 23.05 -5.08 -4.74
N PHE A 235 22.20 -4.64 -3.81
CA PHE A 235 21.77 -5.45 -2.68
C PHE A 235 21.06 -6.74 -3.14
N TYR A 236 20.18 -6.67 -4.14
CA TYR A 236 19.45 -7.84 -4.64
C TYR A 236 20.39 -8.81 -5.34
N SER A 237 21.31 -8.28 -6.13
CA SER A 237 22.34 -9.07 -6.81
C SER A 237 23.26 -9.79 -5.82
N GLU A 238 23.66 -9.13 -4.73
CA GLU A 238 24.47 -9.72 -3.66
C GLU A 238 23.73 -10.83 -2.92
N VAL A 239 22.45 -10.63 -2.60
CA VAL A 239 21.62 -11.62 -1.89
C VAL A 239 21.35 -12.85 -2.75
N LEU A 240 20.99 -12.66 -4.01
CA LEU A 240 20.63 -13.76 -4.92
C LEU A 240 21.84 -14.40 -5.61
N GLY A 241 23.01 -13.78 -5.54
CA GLY A 241 24.24 -14.27 -6.16
C GLY A 241 24.26 -14.21 -7.69
N ARG A 242 23.38 -13.40 -8.30
CA ARG A 242 23.29 -13.18 -9.75
C ARG A 242 22.83 -11.74 -10.05
N PRO A 243 23.21 -11.14 -11.19
CA PRO A 243 22.69 -9.84 -11.59
C PRO A 243 21.16 -9.83 -11.53
N THR A 244 20.61 -8.96 -10.69
CA THR A 244 19.18 -8.85 -10.42
C THR A 244 18.86 -7.40 -10.07
N THR A 245 17.86 -6.82 -10.73
CA THR A 245 17.34 -5.49 -10.39
C THR A 245 16.13 -5.54 -9.45
N LEU A 246 15.84 -4.44 -8.76
CA LEU A 246 14.58 -4.30 -8.04
C LEU A 246 13.40 -4.33 -9.02
N SER A 247 13.50 -3.62 -10.15
CA SER A 247 12.40 -3.56 -11.12
C SER A 247 12.06 -4.92 -11.73
N GLU A 248 13.07 -5.76 -12.06
CA GLU A 248 12.80 -7.10 -12.62
C GLU A 248 12.11 -8.01 -11.59
N THR A 249 12.43 -7.88 -10.30
CA THR A 249 11.82 -8.72 -9.26
C THR A 249 10.39 -8.27 -8.98
N MET A 250 10.15 -6.96 -8.92
CA MET A 250 8.80 -6.40 -8.84
C MET A 250 7.92 -6.84 -10.02
N GLY A 251 8.48 -6.91 -11.23
CA GLY A 251 7.76 -7.32 -12.45
C GLY A 251 7.35 -8.80 -12.49
N LYS A 252 7.76 -9.61 -11.52
CA LYS A 252 7.34 -11.02 -11.38
C LYS A 252 6.06 -11.19 -10.55
N ALA A 253 5.43 -10.11 -10.11
CA ALA A 253 4.20 -10.19 -9.32
C ALA A 253 3.10 -10.90 -10.12
N ASP A 254 2.47 -11.90 -9.50
CA ASP A 254 1.40 -12.68 -10.12
C ASP A 254 0.14 -11.84 -10.33
N VAL A 255 -0.14 -10.91 -9.40
CA VAL A 255 -1.28 -9.99 -9.45
C VAL A 255 -0.90 -8.63 -8.88
N TRP A 256 -1.40 -7.56 -9.51
CA TRP A 256 -1.36 -6.18 -9.01
C TRP A 256 -2.76 -5.72 -8.62
N LEU A 257 -3.02 -5.60 -7.32
CA LEU A 257 -4.24 -5.02 -6.78
C LEU A 257 -4.09 -3.50 -6.65
N ILE A 258 -4.71 -2.76 -7.56
CA ILE A 258 -4.68 -1.30 -7.59
C ILE A 258 -5.77 -0.75 -6.67
N ARG A 259 -5.37 -0.02 -5.61
CA ARG A 259 -6.24 0.55 -4.56
C ARG A 259 -6.99 1.81 -5.01
N ASN A 260 -7.49 1.78 -6.24
CA ASN A 260 -8.36 2.79 -6.81
C ASN A 260 -9.54 2.11 -7.51
N SER A 261 -10.57 2.88 -7.88
CA SER A 261 -11.64 2.39 -8.74
C SER A 261 -11.42 2.88 -10.16
N TRP A 262 -11.73 2.01 -11.13
CA TRP A 262 -11.73 2.35 -12.55
C TRP A 262 -12.58 3.60 -12.86
N ASN A 263 -13.62 3.88 -12.06
CA ASN A 263 -14.46 5.07 -12.17
C ASN A 263 -13.73 6.40 -11.91
N PHE A 264 -12.60 6.36 -11.19
CA PHE A 264 -11.80 7.54 -10.83
C PHE A 264 -10.45 7.57 -11.54
N GLN A 265 -10.26 6.72 -12.55
CA GLN A 265 -9.03 6.65 -13.33
C GLN A 265 -9.29 7.10 -14.76
N PHE A 266 -8.24 7.64 -15.38
CA PHE A 266 -8.25 7.90 -16.81
C PHE A 266 -8.27 6.55 -17.56
N PRO A 267 -8.92 6.47 -18.73
CA PRO A 267 -8.98 5.22 -19.47
C PRO A 267 -7.58 4.85 -20.00
N TYR A 268 -7.07 3.66 -19.67
CA TYR A 268 -5.83 3.12 -20.22
C TYR A 268 -5.92 1.59 -20.38
N PRO A 269 -5.08 0.96 -21.23
CA PRO A 269 -5.08 -0.49 -21.41
C PRO A 269 -4.82 -1.23 -20.08
N LEU A 270 -5.67 -2.21 -19.76
CA LEU A 270 -5.53 -3.04 -18.57
C LEU A 270 -4.87 -4.36 -18.90
N LEU A 271 -3.97 -4.80 -18.03
CA LEU A 271 -3.31 -6.11 -18.12
C LEU A 271 -4.17 -7.17 -17.41
N PRO A 272 -4.09 -8.45 -17.84
CA PRO A 272 -4.90 -9.51 -17.27
C PRO A 272 -4.60 -9.84 -15.80
N ASN A 273 -3.43 -9.43 -15.30
CA ASN A 273 -3.00 -9.62 -13.91
C ASN A 273 -3.21 -8.36 -13.04
N VAL A 274 -4.03 -7.41 -13.49
CA VAL A 274 -4.30 -6.15 -12.78
C VAL A 274 -5.77 -6.07 -12.41
N ASP A 275 -6.05 -5.89 -11.12
CA ASP A 275 -7.42 -5.72 -10.61
C ASP A 275 -7.55 -4.43 -9.79
N PHE A 276 -8.64 -3.69 -10.03
CA PHE A 276 -8.98 -2.51 -9.24
C PHE A 276 -9.79 -2.90 -8.02
N VAL A 277 -9.23 -2.64 -6.83
CA VAL A 277 -9.83 -2.98 -5.55
C VAL A 277 -10.26 -1.74 -4.76
N GLY A 278 -10.57 -0.63 -5.43
CA GLY A 278 -11.06 0.59 -4.79
C GLY A 278 -12.27 0.34 -3.89
N GLY A 279 -12.37 1.07 -2.77
CA GLY A 279 -13.48 0.92 -1.82
C GLY A 279 -13.30 -0.21 -0.79
N LEU A 280 -12.08 -0.73 -0.59
CA LEU A 280 -11.77 -1.74 0.45
C LEU A 280 -12.37 -1.39 1.82
N HIS A 281 -12.34 -0.11 2.19
CA HIS A 281 -12.79 0.37 3.50
C HIS A 281 -14.29 0.61 3.61
N CYS A 282 -15.03 0.51 2.50
CA CYS A 282 -16.48 0.74 2.50
C CYS A 282 -17.17 -0.39 3.26
N LYS A 283 -17.81 -0.05 4.37
CA LYS A 283 -18.60 -0.96 5.20
C LYS A 283 -20.03 -0.44 5.33
N PRO A 284 -21.02 -1.31 5.59
CA PRO A 284 -22.36 -0.85 5.92
C PRO A 284 -22.32 0.19 7.03
N ALA A 285 -23.04 1.29 6.84
CA ALA A 285 -23.11 2.37 7.83
C ALA A 285 -23.67 1.82 9.15
N LYS A 286 -22.95 2.08 10.25
CA LYS A 286 -23.45 1.81 11.60
C LYS A 286 -24.27 3.02 12.08
N PRO A 287 -25.30 2.83 12.92
CA PRO A 287 -25.98 3.95 13.57
C PRO A 287 -24.97 4.82 14.31
N LEU A 288 -25.17 6.14 14.28
CA LEU A 288 -24.35 7.06 15.05
C LEU A 288 -24.63 6.86 16.55
N PRO A 289 -23.62 7.04 17.43
CA PRO A 289 -23.87 7.20 18.85
C PRO A 289 -24.91 8.29 19.09
N LYS A 290 -25.78 8.12 20.10
CA LYS A 290 -26.94 9.00 20.30
C LYS A 290 -26.59 10.49 20.33
N GLU A 291 -25.49 10.85 20.98
CA GLU A 291 -24.99 12.23 21.02
C GLU A 291 -24.60 12.77 19.64
N MET A 292 -23.95 11.96 18.80
CA MET A 292 -23.57 12.36 17.44
C MET A 292 -24.78 12.42 16.52
N GLU A 293 -25.73 11.49 16.67
CA GLU A 293 -27.01 11.56 15.95
C GLU A 293 -27.74 12.84 16.30
N ASP A 294 -27.89 13.17 17.59
CA ASP A 294 -28.57 14.38 18.04
C ASP A 294 -27.84 15.65 17.54
N PHE A 295 -26.50 15.65 17.53
CA PHE A 295 -25.70 16.72 16.94
C PHE A 295 -25.97 16.90 15.43
N VAL A 296 -25.92 15.81 14.66
CA VAL A 296 -26.16 15.83 13.21
C VAL A 296 -27.59 16.27 12.90
N GLN A 297 -28.59 15.70 13.58
CA GLN A 297 -30.00 16.05 13.39
C GLN A 297 -30.30 17.50 13.77
N SER A 298 -29.61 18.05 14.77
CA SER A 298 -29.76 19.45 15.16
C SER A 298 -29.25 20.46 14.11
N SER A 299 -28.55 19.99 13.06
CA SER A 299 -28.14 20.84 11.93
C SER A 299 -29.30 21.15 10.96
N GLY A 300 -30.41 20.42 11.05
CA GLY A 300 -31.60 20.62 10.22
C GLY A 300 -31.29 20.52 8.72
N GLU A 301 -31.85 21.46 7.94
CA GLU A 301 -31.72 21.48 6.48
C GLU A 301 -30.33 21.84 5.97
N ASN A 302 -29.47 22.44 6.81
CA ASN A 302 -28.14 22.86 6.39
C ASN A 302 -27.20 21.66 6.17
N GLY A 303 -27.43 20.53 6.86
CA GLY A 303 -26.57 19.35 6.81
C GLY A 303 -25.29 19.49 7.63
N VAL A 304 -24.34 18.56 7.47
CA VAL A 304 -23.09 18.53 8.26
C VAL A 304 -21.85 18.40 7.37
N VAL A 305 -20.71 18.86 7.87
CA VAL A 305 -19.39 18.72 7.23
C VAL A 305 -18.48 17.90 8.11
N VAL A 306 -18.08 16.71 7.65
CA VAL A 306 -17.06 15.92 8.35
C VAL A 306 -15.68 16.39 7.93
N PHE A 307 -14.92 16.96 8.86
CA PHE A 307 -13.54 17.37 8.65
C PHE A 307 -12.54 16.38 9.28
N SER A 308 -11.56 15.92 8.50
CA SER A 308 -10.49 15.05 8.98
C SER A 308 -9.19 15.30 8.20
N LEU A 309 -8.05 15.28 8.91
CA LEU A 309 -6.71 15.43 8.34
C LEU A 309 -5.99 14.09 8.13
N GLY A 310 -6.72 12.97 8.26
CA GLY A 310 -6.20 11.63 8.05
C GLY A 310 -5.32 11.11 9.21
N SER A 311 -4.50 10.11 8.92
CA SER A 311 -3.79 9.31 9.93
C SER A 311 -2.42 9.84 10.35
N MET A 312 -1.91 10.87 9.66
CA MET A 312 -0.50 11.29 9.74
C MET A 312 -0.30 12.71 10.26
N VAL A 313 -1.35 13.53 10.30
CA VAL A 313 -1.27 14.88 10.86
C VAL A 313 -1.60 14.83 12.34
N SER A 314 -0.57 14.88 13.18
CA SER A 314 -0.72 14.84 14.65
C SER A 314 -0.67 16.22 15.31
N ASN A 315 -0.11 17.21 14.62
CA ASN A 315 0.01 18.58 15.12
C ASN A 315 -0.14 19.58 13.98
N MET A 316 -0.73 20.74 14.27
CA MET A 316 -0.94 21.84 13.36
C MET A 316 -0.68 23.15 14.11
N THR A 317 -0.06 24.13 13.44
CA THR A 317 0.15 25.44 14.06
C THR A 317 -1.19 26.11 14.36
N GLU A 318 -1.25 26.87 15.45
CA GLU A 318 -2.46 27.61 15.84
C GLU A 318 -2.94 28.53 14.71
N GLU A 319 -2.00 29.15 13.99
CA GLU A 319 -2.30 29.95 12.80
C GLU A 319 -3.06 29.15 11.73
N ARG A 320 -2.55 27.97 11.31
CA ARG A 320 -3.23 27.12 10.32
C ARG A 320 -4.57 26.60 10.85
N ALA A 321 -4.65 26.25 12.13
CA ALA A 321 -5.89 25.82 12.78
C ALA A 321 -6.95 26.92 12.76
N ASN A 322 -6.57 28.16 13.09
CA ASN A 322 -7.47 29.30 13.08
C ASN A 322 -7.94 29.67 11.68
N VAL A 323 -7.08 29.54 10.66
CA VAL A 323 -7.48 29.74 9.26
C VAL A 323 -8.55 28.72 8.85
N ILE A 324 -8.33 27.44 9.14
CA ILE A 324 -9.29 26.37 8.83
C ILE A 324 -10.60 26.58 9.60
N ALA A 325 -10.54 26.83 10.90
CA ALA A 325 -11.72 27.09 11.73
C ALA A 325 -12.49 28.32 11.25
N SER A 326 -11.79 29.39 10.85
CA SER A 326 -12.41 30.62 10.35
C SER A 326 -13.08 30.43 8.99
N ALA A 327 -12.51 29.59 8.11
CA ALA A 327 -13.13 29.23 6.84
C ALA A 327 -14.37 28.36 7.06
N LEU A 328 -14.26 27.36 7.93
CA LEU A 328 -15.35 26.47 8.30
C LEU A 328 -16.49 27.22 9.05
N ALA A 329 -16.18 28.26 9.82
CA ALA A 329 -17.20 29.07 10.49
C ALA A 329 -18.07 29.92 9.53
N GLN A 330 -17.67 30.07 8.26
CA GLN A 330 -18.43 30.85 7.28
C GLN A 330 -19.58 30.07 6.64
N ILE A 331 -19.62 28.75 6.81
CA ILE A 331 -20.65 27.90 6.22
C ILE A 331 -21.76 27.58 7.24
N PRO A 332 -23.02 27.43 6.80
CA PRO A 332 -24.16 27.22 7.71
C PRO A 332 -24.23 25.79 8.29
N GLN A 333 -23.42 24.85 7.80
CA GLN A 333 -23.33 23.48 8.28
C GLN A 333 -22.69 23.40 9.67
N LYS A 334 -23.16 22.46 10.50
CA LYS A 334 -22.36 21.99 11.63
C LYS A 334 -21.19 21.15 11.14
N ILE A 335 -20.06 21.26 11.83
CA ILE A 335 -18.80 20.58 11.50
C ILE A 335 -18.50 19.54 12.54
#